data_AF-A0A239AU50-F1
#
_entry.id   AF-A0A239AU50-F1
#
_cell.length_a   1.000
_cell.length_b   1.000
_cell.length_c   1.000
_cell.angle_alpha   90.00
_cell.angle_beta   90.00
_cell.angle_gamma   90.00
#
_symmetry.space_group_name_H-M   'P 1'
#
loop_
_entity.id
_entity.type
_entity.pdbx_description
1 polymer ?
#
loop_
_entity_poly.entity_id
_entity_poly.type
_entity_poly.pdbx_seq_one_letter_code
_entity_poly.pdbx_strand_id
1 'polypeptide(L)'
;MFEGSDYPKSLEEDLFDSWFEKGRASLMPYTYMLIIWDELENEYFPVYVEQRSEIQSYEKYGSTPERQSLIAAYDLYSESRMG
;
A
#
# COMPACT_ATOMS: atom_id res chain seq x y z
N MET A 1 8.07 -8.38 4.35
CA MET A 1 7.66 -6.97 4.52
C MET A 1 6.57 -6.78 5.60
N PHE A 2 5.55 -7.65 5.70
CA PHE A 2 4.60 -7.67 6.84
C PHE A 2 4.65 -9.03 7.53
N GLU A 3 5.12 -9.09 8.78
CA GLU A 3 5.16 -10.31 9.59
C GLU A 3 4.55 -10.04 10.96
N GLY A 4 3.72 -10.96 11.48
CA GLY A 4 3.13 -10.88 12.81
C GLY A 4 1.60 -10.81 12.82
N SER A 5 1.02 -10.87 14.03
CA SER A 5 -0.44 -10.90 14.26
C SER A 5 -1.18 -9.59 13.95
N ASP A 6 -0.44 -8.51 13.70
CA ASP A 6 -1.00 -7.19 13.37
C ASP A 6 -1.39 -7.06 11.89
N TYR A 7 -1.01 -8.05 11.06
CA TYR A 7 -1.33 -8.08 9.63
C TYR A 7 -2.10 -9.36 9.28
N PRO A 8 -3.12 -9.29 8.42
CA PRO A 8 -3.95 -10.44 8.09
C PRO A 8 -3.18 -11.53 7.32
N LYS A 9 -2.15 -11.16 6.55
CA LYS A 9 -1.31 -12.09 5.78
C LYS A 9 0.11 -11.55 5.64
N SER A 10 1.08 -12.42 5.36
CA SER A 10 2.41 -11.97 4.97
C SER A 10 2.40 -11.48 3.53
N LEU A 11 3.01 -10.32 3.29
CA LEU A 11 3.32 -9.84 1.94
C LEU A 11 4.75 -10.21 1.60
N GLU A 12 4.91 -10.98 0.53
CA GLU A 12 6.21 -11.32 -0.05
C GLU A 12 6.93 -10.06 -0.54
N GLU A 13 8.23 -9.98 -0.27
CA GLU A 13 9.06 -8.83 -0.61
C GLU A 13 9.18 -8.64 -2.12
N ASP A 14 9.39 -9.73 -2.88
CA ASP A 14 9.45 -9.70 -4.34
C ASP A 14 8.17 -9.13 -4.97
N LEU A 15 7.00 -9.43 -4.40
CA LEU A 15 5.72 -8.91 -4.88
C LEU A 15 5.60 -7.40 -4.59
N PHE A 16 6.01 -6.98 -3.40
CA PHE A 16 6.07 -5.57 -3.03
C PHE A 16 7.00 -4.79 -3.97
N ASP A 17 8.22 -5.29 -4.20
CA ASP A 17 9.20 -4.66 -5.07
C ASP A 17 8.68 -4.54 -6.50
N SER A 18 8.01 -5.57 -7.02
CA SER A 18 7.36 -5.52 -8.33
C SER A 18 6.32 -4.40 -8.42
N TRP A 19 5.54 -4.16 -7.38
CA TRP A 19 4.58 -3.05 -7.34
C TRP A 19 5.30 -1.70 -7.28
N PHE A 20 6.35 -1.61 -6.46
CA PHE A 20 7.13 -0.39 -6.32
C PHE A 20 7.78 0.02 -7.65
N GLU A 21 8.42 -0.92 -8.33
CA GLU A 21 9.01 -0.72 -9.66
C GLU A 21 7.95 -0.30 -10.69
N LYS A 22 6.79 -0.96 -10.71
CA LYS A 22 5.67 -0.60 -11.60
C LYS A 22 5.16 0.82 -11.35
N GLY A 23 5.02 1.22 -10.09
CA GLY A 23 4.62 2.57 -9.71
C GLY A 23 5.60 3.61 -10.24
N ARG A 24 6.90 3.39 -10.06
CA ARG A 24 7.98 4.29 -10.54
C ARG A 24 8.14 4.31 -12.06
N ALA A 25 7.89 3.18 -12.73
CA ALA A 25 7.97 3.06 -14.18
C ALA A 25 6.71 3.56 -14.91
N SER A 26 5.65 3.89 -14.16
CA SER A 26 4.40 4.40 -14.71
C SER A 26 4.61 5.74 -15.41
N LEU A 27 3.91 5.95 -16.53
CA LEU A 27 3.87 7.25 -17.22
C LEU A 27 3.02 8.28 -16.44
N MET A 28 2.15 7.82 -15.55
CA MET A 28 1.36 8.69 -14.68
C MET A 28 2.20 9.15 -13.48
N PRO A 29 2.04 10.40 -13.03
CA PRO A 29 2.88 10.99 -11.99
C PRO A 29 2.45 10.55 -10.57
N TYR A 30 2.26 9.24 -10.36
CA TYR A 30 1.96 8.70 -9.05
C TYR A 30 3.08 9.03 -8.08
N THR A 31 2.72 9.55 -6.91
CA THR A 31 3.67 9.93 -5.85
C THR A 31 3.67 8.90 -4.73
N TYR A 32 2.54 8.24 -4.50
CA TYR A 32 2.39 7.28 -3.42
C TYR A 32 1.87 5.95 -3.93
N MET A 33 2.32 4.87 -3.29
CA MET A 33 1.78 3.53 -3.42
C MET A 33 1.16 3.11 -2.10
N LEU A 34 -0.11 2.77 -2.14
CA LEU A 34 -0.89 2.31 -1.01
C LEU A 34 -0.99 0.79 -1.07
N ILE A 35 -0.76 0.13 0.05
CA ILE A 35 -1.05 -1.30 0.21
C ILE A 35 -2.42 -1.40 0.84
N ILE A 36 -3.36 -1.95 0.08
CA ILE A 36 -4.73 -2.18 0.51
C ILE A 36 -4.93 -3.67 0.73
N TRP A 37 -5.63 -4.01 1.81
CA TRP A 37 -6.13 -5.36 2.06
C TRP A 37 -7.60 -5.45 1.64
N ASP A 38 -7.93 -6.44 0.80
CA ASP A 38 -9.32 -6.82 0.53
C ASP A 38 -9.71 -8.00 1.43
N GLU A 39 -10.64 -7.77 2.35
CA GLU A 39 -11.16 -8.80 3.25
C GLU A 39 -11.93 -9.91 2.51
N LEU A 40 -12.53 -9.61 1.36
CA LEU A 40 -13.29 -10.62 0.60
C LEU A 40 -12.34 -11.57 -0.13
N GLU A 41 -11.39 -11.01 -0.88
CA GLU A 41 -10.44 -11.79 -1.67
C GLU A 41 -9.31 -12.38 -0.80
N ASN A 42 -9.12 -11.85 0.42
CA ASN A 42 -8.02 -12.18 1.33
C ASN A 42 -6.64 -11.97 0.68
N GLU A 43 -6.52 -10.85 -0.04
CA GLU A 43 -5.33 -10.49 -0.79
C GLU A 43 -4.97 -9.01 -0.63
N TYR A 44 -3.67 -8.75 -0.73
CA TYR A 44 -3.14 -7.40 -0.85
C TYR A 44 -3.13 -6.95 -2.30
N PHE A 45 -3.37 -5.66 -2.51
CA PHE A 45 -3.21 -5.05 -3.82
C PHE A 45 -2.65 -3.63 -3.71
N PRO A 46 -1.90 -3.17 -4.73
CA PRO A 46 -1.36 -1.83 -4.75
C PRO A 46 -2.38 -0.85 -5.35
N VAL A 47 -2.51 0.30 -4.72
CA VAL A 47 -3.21 1.46 -5.30
C VAL A 47 -2.22 2.60 -5.44
N TYR A 48 -2.14 3.20 -6.62
CA TYR A 48 -1.23 4.31 -6.87
C TYR A 48 -2.02 5.62 -6.89
N VAL A 49 -1.52 6.61 -6.14
CA VAL A 49 -2.17 7.92 -6.02
C VAL A 49 -1.15 9.04 -6.18
N GLU A 50 -1.60 10.18 -6.67
CA GLU A 50 -0.75 11.36 -6.86
C GLU A 50 -0.72 12.21 -5.59
N GLN A 51 -1.87 12.36 -4.92
CA GLN A 51 -2.01 13.28 -3.81
C GLN A 51 -2.23 12.56 -2.48
N ARG A 52 -1.63 13.13 -1.42
CA ARG A 52 -1.79 12.61 -0.05
C ARG A 52 -3.24 12.65 0.45
N SER A 53 -4.06 13.56 -0.08
CA SER A 53 -5.49 13.65 0.24
C SER A 53 -6.26 12.40 -0.20
N GLU A 54 -5.84 11.75 -1.30
CA GLU A 54 -6.48 10.52 -1.80
C GLU A 54 -6.26 9.33 -0.85
N ILE A 55 -5.16 9.36 -0.08
CA ILE A 55 -4.86 8.36 0.95
C ILE A 55 -5.91 8.43 2.08
N GLN A 56 -6.42 9.62 2.40
CA GLN A 56 -7.39 9.81 3.47
C GLN A 56 -8.78 9.26 3.12
N SER A 57 -9.02 8.93 1.84
CA SER A 57 -10.24 8.29 1.39
C SER A 57 -10.30 6.80 1.74
N TYR A 58 -9.19 6.21 2.20
CA TYR A 58 -9.12 4.82 2.63
C TYR A 58 -9.07 4.74 4.16
N GLU A 59 -9.98 3.96 4.74
CA GLU A 59 -9.96 3.70 6.17
C GLU A 59 -8.81 2.78 6.54
N LYS A 60 -8.26 2.98 7.74
CA LYS A 60 -7.13 2.17 8.22
C LYS A 60 -7.60 0.81 8.70
N TYR A 61 -6.81 -0.21 8.39
CA TYR A 61 -7.04 -1.56 8.89
C TYR A 61 -7.25 -1.58 10.41
N GLY A 62 -8.30 -2.29 10.86
CA GLY A 62 -8.68 -2.40 12.28
C GLY A 62 -9.48 -1.23 12.85
N SER A 63 -9.74 -0.17 12.08
CA SER A 63 -10.56 0.96 12.54
C SER A 63 -12.05 0.72 12.33
N THR A 64 -12.42 -0.01 11.27
CA THR A 64 -13.79 -0.23 10.84
C THR A 64 -13.92 -1.56 10.07
N PRO A 65 -15.13 -2.14 9.99
CA PRO A 65 -15.39 -3.40 9.28
C PRO A 65 -15.51 -3.20 7.76
N GLU A 66 -14.71 -2.30 7.18
CA GLU A 66 -14.75 -2.04 5.74
C GLU A 66 -14.13 -3.19 4.96
N ARG A 67 -14.67 -3.44 3.76
CA ARG A 67 -14.17 -4.50 2.86
C ARG A 67 -12.72 -4.24 2.44
N GLN A 68 -12.36 -2.98 2.25
CA GLN A 68 -11.03 -2.57 1.81
C GLN A 68 -10.42 -1.67 2.87
N SER A 69 -9.20 -2.00 3.26
CA SER A 69 -8.52 -1.30 4.35
C SER A 69 -7.10 -0.93 3.96
N LEU A 70 -6.71 0.31 4.25
CA LEU A 70 -5.35 0.78 4.12
C LEU A 70 -4.46 0.13 5.18
N ILE A 71 -3.45 -0.60 4.73
CA ILE A 71 -2.44 -1.25 5.56
C ILE A 71 -1.23 -0.34 5.70
N ALA A 72 -0.75 0.21 4.59
CA ALA A 72 0.42 1.06 4.55
C ALA A 72 0.38 2.00 3.34
N ALA A 73 1.10 3.11 3.43
CA ALA A 73 1.32 4.05 2.34
C ALA A 73 2.81 4.35 2.22
N TYR A 74 3.34 4.24 1.01
CA TYR A 74 4.74 4.45 0.67
C TYR A 74 4.87 5.58 -0.34
N ASP A 75 5.93 6.38 -0.21
CA ASP A 75 6.31 7.38 -1.20
C ASP A 75 7.21 6.73 -2.26
N LEU A 76 6.84 6.84 -3.54
CA LEU A 76 7.53 6.20 -4.66
C LEU A 76 8.88 6.87 -5.02
N TYR A 77 9.11 8.11 -4.59
CA TYR A 77 10.29 8.90 -4.91
C TYR A 77 11.18 9.22 -3.71
N SER A 78 10.74 8.87 -2.50
CA SER A 78 11.58 8.99 -1.32
C SER A 78 12.69 7.93 -1.36
N GLU A 79 13.84 8.28 -1.92
CA GLU A 79 15.11 7.55 -1.69
C GLU A 79 15.70 7.79 -0.28
N SER A 80 14.93 8.38 0.64
CA SER A 80 15.42 8.76 1.96
C SER A 80 15.06 7.73 3.03
N ARG A 81 16.08 7.00 3.48
CA ARG A 81 16.21 6.55 4.87
C ARG A 81 16.11 7.80 5.75
N MET A 82 14.91 8.10 6.24
CA MET A 82 14.75 9.08 7.31
C MET A 82 15.45 8.49 8.55
N GLY A 83 16.62 9.05 8.88
CA GLY A 83 17.40 8.68 10.06
C GLY A 83 16.85 9.27 11.35
#